data_AF-A0A6C2C3J6-F1
#
_entry.id   AF-A0A6C2C3J6-F1
#
_cell.length_a   1.000
_cell.length_b   1.000
_cell.length_c   1.000
_cell.angle_alpha   90.00
_cell.angle_beta   90.00
_cell.angle_gamma   90.00
#
_symmetry.space_group_name_H-M   'P 1'
#
loop_
_entity.id
_entity.type
_entity.pdbx_description
1 polymer ?
#
loop_
_entity_poly.entity_id
_entity_poly.type
_entity_poly.pdbx_seq_one_letter_code
_entity_poly.pdbx_strand_id
1 'polypeptide(L)'
;MASGKNINPNKKIEGRIDDPKERAKALDDALKKIEKSFGKGSVLKMGDSKFTKVESTSTGSLKLDVALGIGGLPKGRIIEIYGPESSGKTTLALHAAAEAQRNGGTVAYIDAENAMDVEYARALGVNVDELLLSQPDTGEQGLAIADALIVSGAIDMVVIDSVAALTPKAEIDGEIGDSTVGLQARMMSQALRKMSGSILKTGTTAIFINQLREKIGIMFGNPETTPGGRALKFYSSVRLDVRRKGAIEPGKADKDDDENIKTIGNLTKIKVVKNKVAAPFKEIEVEILFGKGISKTGEMIDLAVDKDIINKSGSWFAYQGEKIGQGKVNVVKYLEDPERTDMYNEIYDQVRAAYIDASVDGTNMEIDETSVETDDTDEIALDIEE
;
A
#
# COMPACT_ATOMS: atom_id res chain seq x y z
N MET A 1 -15.03 -45.75 24.41
CA MET A 1 -14.29 -45.01 25.45
C MET A 1 -12.81 -45.06 25.10
N ALA A 2 -12.26 -44.00 24.49
CA ALA A 2 -10.83 -43.90 24.23
C ALA A 2 -10.19 -43.09 25.36
N SER A 3 -9.30 -43.74 26.11
CA SER A 3 -8.53 -43.16 27.20
C SER A 3 -7.79 -41.89 26.72
N GLY A 4 -8.20 -40.74 27.26
CA GLY A 4 -7.43 -39.50 27.15
C GLY A 4 -6.11 -39.68 27.90
N LYS A 5 -5.01 -39.80 27.16
CA LYS A 5 -3.67 -39.74 27.76
C LYS A 5 -3.47 -38.33 28.32
N ASN A 6 -3.40 -38.23 29.65
CA ASN A 6 -2.86 -37.06 30.34
C ASN A 6 -1.46 -36.76 29.79
N ILE A 7 -1.32 -35.66 29.06
CA ILE A 7 -0.01 -35.12 28.66
C ILE A 7 0.59 -34.53 29.93
N ASN A 8 1.58 -35.21 30.52
CA ASN A 8 2.30 -34.71 31.68
C ASN A 8 3.10 -33.46 31.27
N PRO A 9 2.77 -32.25 31.77
CA PRO A 9 3.46 -31.01 31.41
C PRO A 9 4.93 -30.98 31.89
N ASN A 10 5.31 -31.88 32.81
CA ASN A 10 6.67 -32.02 33.34
C ASN A 10 7.48 -33.14 32.67
N LYS A 11 6.99 -33.76 31.58
CA LYS A 11 7.79 -34.75 30.86
C LYS A 11 8.96 -34.04 30.18
N LYS A 12 10.20 -34.39 30.54
CA LYS A 12 11.41 -33.93 29.84
C LYS A 12 11.24 -34.17 28.35
N ILE A 13 11.35 -33.09 27.57
CA ILE A 13 11.24 -33.14 26.11
C ILE A 13 12.58 -33.67 25.59
N GLU A 14 12.58 -34.88 25.05
CA GLU A 14 13.78 -35.48 24.45
C GLU A 14 14.39 -34.53 23.41
N GLY A 15 15.69 -34.23 23.57
CA GLY A 15 16.45 -33.32 22.70
C GLY A 15 16.51 -31.85 23.14
N ARG A 16 15.79 -31.44 24.19
CA ARG A 16 15.90 -30.09 24.78
C ARG A 16 16.97 -30.09 25.87
N ILE A 17 17.95 -29.19 25.76
CA ILE A 17 18.96 -28.97 26.83
C ILE A 17 18.25 -28.32 28.02
N ASP A 18 18.32 -28.99 29.19
CA ASP A 18 17.66 -28.57 30.42
C ASP A 18 18.42 -27.44 31.13
N ASP A 19 19.77 -27.48 31.13
CA ASP A 19 20.59 -26.46 31.77
C ASP A 19 20.54 -25.13 30.97
N PRO A 20 20.12 -24.01 31.59
CA PRO A 20 19.99 -22.73 30.89
C PRO A 20 21.31 -22.19 30.32
N LYS A 21 22.46 -22.44 30.97
CA LYS A 21 23.77 -21.96 30.51
C LYS A 21 24.27 -22.77 29.34
N GLU A 22 24.16 -24.10 29.40
CA GLU A 22 24.48 -24.99 28.27
C GLU A 22 23.58 -24.69 27.07
N ARG A 23 22.30 -24.42 27.31
CA ARG A 23 21.34 -24.04 26.26
C ARG A 23 21.70 -22.71 25.61
N ALA A 24 22.09 -21.71 26.40
CA ALA A 24 22.53 -20.42 25.87
C ALA A 24 23.81 -20.57 25.02
N LYS A 25 24.77 -21.38 25.49
CA LYS A 25 26.00 -21.67 24.75
C LYS A 25 25.72 -22.39 23.43
N ALA A 26 24.91 -23.45 23.46
CA ALA A 26 24.54 -24.20 22.25
C ALA A 26 23.80 -23.33 21.23
N LEU A 27 22.95 -22.42 21.71
CA LEU A 27 22.28 -21.43 20.87
C LEU A 27 23.28 -20.46 20.22
N ASP A 28 24.23 -19.91 20.99
CA ASP A 28 25.26 -18.99 20.49
C ASP A 28 26.16 -19.66 19.44
N ASP A 29 26.59 -20.90 19.68
CA ASP A 29 27.37 -21.69 18.73
C ASP A 29 26.59 -21.96 17.44
N ALA A 30 25.30 -22.28 17.56
CA ALA A 30 24.41 -22.46 16.40
C ALA A 30 24.25 -21.16 15.60
N LEU A 31 24.03 -20.03 16.28
CA LEU A 31 23.91 -18.70 15.65
C LEU A 31 25.19 -18.33 14.90
N LYS A 32 26.37 -18.50 15.52
CA LYS A 32 27.68 -18.27 14.88
C LYS A 32 27.89 -19.15 13.65
N LYS A 33 27.49 -20.43 13.73
CA LYS A 33 27.60 -21.37 12.61
C LYS A 33 26.69 -20.95 11.46
N ILE A 34 25.48 -20.50 11.78
CA ILE A 34 24.51 -19.99 10.81
C ILE A 34 25.05 -18.73 10.12
N GLU A 35 25.52 -17.74 10.88
CA GLU A 35 26.11 -16.51 10.30
C GLU A 35 27.35 -16.80 9.44
N LYS A 36 28.20 -17.74 9.86
CA LYS A 36 29.37 -18.15 9.06
C LYS A 36 28.98 -18.82 7.74
N SER A 37 27.87 -19.57 7.73
CA SER A 37 27.42 -20.33 6.55
C SER A 37 26.56 -19.51 5.60
N PHE A 38 25.77 -18.57 6.13
CA PHE A 38 24.73 -17.85 5.38
C PHE A 38 24.90 -16.32 5.38
N GLY A 39 25.94 -15.80 6.05
CA GLY A 39 26.27 -14.37 6.11
C GLY A 39 25.75 -13.68 7.37
N LYS A 40 26.33 -12.52 7.69
CA LYS A 40 25.88 -11.69 8.82
C LYS A 40 24.42 -11.27 8.61
N GLY A 41 23.62 -11.38 9.67
CA GLY A 41 22.20 -11.02 9.64
C GLY A 41 21.26 -12.10 9.08
N SER A 42 21.75 -13.31 8.82
CA SER A 42 20.91 -14.44 8.40
C SER A 42 19.92 -14.90 9.48
N VAL A 43 20.24 -14.67 10.76
CA VAL A 43 19.36 -14.88 11.91
C VAL A 43 19.58 -13.74 12.90
N LEU A 44 18.51 -13.04 13.26
CA LEU A 44 18.54 -11.90 14.17
C LEU A 44 17.44 -12.05 15.22
N LYS A 45 17.63 -11.48 16.41
CA LYS A 45 16.55 -11.44 17.41
C LYS A 45 15.50 -10.44 16.96
N MET A 46 14.23 -10.80 17.11
CA MET A 46 13.12 -9.97 16.63
C MET A 46 13.03 -8.59 17.30
N GLY A 47 13.56 -8.46 18.52
CA GLY A 47 13.65 -7.19 19.25
C GLY A 47 14.88 -6.33 18.95
N ASP A 48 15.82 -6.80 18.12
CA ASP A 48 16.95 -5.97 17.70
C ASP A 48 16.42 -4.89 16.73
N SER A 49 16.58 -3.62 17.12
CA SER A 49 15.92 -2.40 16.59
C SER A 49 16.07 -2.08 15.10
N LYS A 50 16.78 -2.92 14.32
CA LYS A 50 16.99 -2.68 12.88
C LYS A 50 15.78 -3.01 12.01
N PHE A 51 14.76 -3.71 12.54
CA PHE A 51 13.55 -4.09 11.79
C PHE A 51 12.26 -3.44 12.30
N THR A 52 12.30 -2.61 13.35
CA THR A 52 11.10 -2.18 14.06
C THR A 52 10.34 -1.02 13.40
N LYS A 53 10.97 -0.22 12.53
CA LYS A 53 10.26 0.81 11.73
C LYS A 53 10.34 0.46 10.25
N VAL A 54 9.18 0.16 9.65
CA VAL A 54 9.06 -0.02 8.20
C VAL A 54 9.07 1.36 7.57
N GLU A 55 10.12 1.67 6.81
CA GLU A 55 10.15 2.90 6.01
C GLU A 55 9.06 2.89 4.95
N SER A 56 8.57 4.08 4.60
CA SER A 56 7.52 4.28 3.61
C SER A 56 7.86 5.42 2.64
N THR A 57 7.22 5.38 1.48
CA THR A 57 7.18 6.46 0.49
C THR A 57 5.74 6.96 0.39
N SER A 58 5.51 8.27 0.45
CA SER A 58 4.17 8.85 0.29
C SER A 58 3.52 8.37 -1.00
N THR A 59 2.20 8.16 -0.95
CA THR A 59 1.39 7.84 -2.12
C THR A 59 1.06 9.06 -2.97
N GLY A 60 1.37 10.27 -2.48
CA GLY A 60 0.89 11.53 -3.03
C GLY A 60 -0.57 11.84 -2.67
N SER A 61 -1.22 11.01 -1.86
CA SER A 61 -2.52 11.28 -1.22
C SER A 61 -2.36 11.23 0.29
N LEU A 62 -2.60 12.36 0.97
CA LEU A 62 -2.44 12.44 2.42
C LEU A 62 -3.46 11.54 3.13
N LYS A 63 -4.70 11.48 2.61
CA LYS A 63 -5.72 10.56 3.13
C LYS A 63 -5.31 9.11 3.01
N LEU A 64 -4.70 8.71 1.89
CA LEU A 64 -4.24 7.34 1.70
C LEU A 64 -3.03 7.02 2.59
N ASP A 65 -2.10 7.96 2.77
CA ASP A 65 -0.95 7.80 3.66
C ASP A 65 -1.40 7.57 5.12
N VAL A 66 -2.40 8.32 5.58
CA VAL A 66 -3.08 8.13 6.87
C VAL A 66 -3.80 6.78 6.93
N ALA A 67 -4.50 6.39 5.86
CA ALA A 67 -5.19 5.11 5.80
C ALA A 67 -4.22 3.91 5.84
N LEU A 68 -3.03 4.05 5.28
CA LEU A 68 -1.98 3.03 5.31
C LEU A 68 -1.33 2.90 6.70
N GLY A 69 -1.45 3.92 7.55
CA GLY A 69 -1.05 3.89 8.97
C GLY A 69 0.45 3.99 9.23
N ILE A 70 1.27 3.98 8.18
CA ILE A 70 2.73 4.18 8.26
C ILE A 70 3.19 5.39 7.43
N GLY A 71 2.25 6.24 7.00
CA GLY A 71 2.53 7.44 6.22
C GLY A 71 2.85 7.19 4.74
N GLY A 72 2.56 6.01 4.19
CA GLY A 72 2.78 5.73 2.77
C GLY A 72 2.89 4.25 2.42
N LEU A 73 3.37 3.97 1.20
CA LEU A 73 3.66 2.63 0.71
C LEU A 73 4.95 2.10 1.37
N PRO A 74 4.96 0.87 1.92
CA PRO A 74 6.14 0.33 2.58
C PRO A 74 7.26 0.02 1.58
N LYS A 75 8.47 0.52 1.86
CA LYS A 75 9.68 0.21 1.12
C LYS A 75 10.05 -1.28 1.21
N GLY A 76 10.68 -1.79 0.16
CA GLY A 76 11.10 -3.19 0.07
C GLY A 76 9.95 -4.19 0.05
N ARG A 77 8.77 -3.77 -0.44
CA ARG A 77 7.56 -4.60 -0.51
C ARG A 77 6.89 -4.53 -1.87
N ILE A 78 6.03 -5.52 -2.10
CA ILE A 78 5.14 -5.59 -3.27
C ILE A 78 3.78 -4.99 -2.90
N ILE A 79 3.27 -4.11 -3.76
CA ILE A 79 1.99 -3.41 -3.64
C ILE A 79 1.16 -3.81 -4.88
N GLU A 80 -0.11 -4.15 -4.70
CA GLU A 80 -1.04 -4.32 -5.83
C GLU A 80 -2.10 -3.22 -5.80
N ILE A 81 -2.24 -2.49 -6.90
CA ILE A 81 -3.30 -1.49 -7.11
C ILE A 81 -4.21 -2.05 -8.18
N TYR A 82 -5.47 -2.34 -7.83
CA TYR A 82 -6.40 -2.93 -8.78
C TYR A 82 -7.78 -2.27 -8.74
N GLY A 83 -8.55 -2.45 -9.80
CA GLY A 83 -9.87 -1.86 -9.93
C GLY A 83 -10.36 -1.82 -11.39
N PRO A 84 -11.56 -1.28 -11.63
CA PRO A 84 -12.09 -1.08 -12.96
C PRO A 84 -11.20 -0.17 -13.84
N GLU A 85 -11.46 -0.14 -15.14
CA GLU A 85 -10.88 0.85 -16.04
C GLU A 85 -11.22 2.27 -15.60
N SER A 86 -10.32 3.22 -15.90
CA SER A 86 -10.52 4.65 -15.59
C SER A 86 -10.83 4.97 -14.11
N SER A 87 -10.47 4.09 -13.18
CA SER A 87 -10.70 4.29 -11.74
C SER A 87 -9.64 5.15 -11.06
N GLY A 88 -8.51 5.43 -11.71
CA GLY A 88 -7.39 6.22 -11.16
C GLY A 88 -6.18 5.41 -10.70
N LYS A 89 -6.06 4.13 -11.09
CA LYS A 89 -4.94 3.25 -10.72
C LYS A 89 -3.57 3.81 -11.16
N THR A 90 -3.46 4.14 -12.45
CA THR A 90 -2.24 4.71 -13.05
C THR A 90 -1.93 6.08 -12.46
N THR A 91 -2.93 6.94 -12.26
CA THR A 91 -2.78 8.23 -11.56
C THR A 91 -2.18 8.06 -10.17
N LEU A 92 -2.67 7.10 -9.37
CA LEU A 92 -2.14 6.83 -8.04
C LEU A 92 -0.69 6.34 -8.07
N ALA A 93 -0.35 5.46 -9.02
CA ALA A 93 1.02 4.99 -9.17
C ALA A 93 1.98 6.10 -9.64
N LEU A 94 1.54 6.98 -10.54
CA LEU A 94 2.32 8.13 -11.00
C LEU A 94 2.53 9.15 -9.88
N HIS A 95 1.55 9.37 -9.00
CA HIS A 95 1.76 10.20 -7.81
C HIS A 95 2.79 9.58 -6.85
N ALA A 96 2.73 8.27 -6.60
CA ALA A 96 3.74 7.59 -5.79
C ALA A 96 5.14 7.65 -6.44
N ALA A 97 5.22 7.54 -7.76
CA ALA A 97 6.46 7.71 -8.52
C ALA A 97 7.01 9.15 -8.40
N ALA A 98 6.16 10.16 -8.53
CA ALA A 98 6.55 11.56 -8.35
C ALA A 98 7.07 11.82 -6.93
N GLU A 99 6.42 11.28 -5.90
CA GLU A 99 6.88 11.39 -4.51
C GLU A 99 8.22 10.65 -4.28
N ALA A 100 8.43 9.48 -4.91
CA ALA A 100 9.72 8.79 -4.85
C ALA A 100 10.84 9.65 -5.48
N GLN A 101 10.61 10.23 -6.66
CA GLN A 101 11.59 11.10 -7.33
C GLN A 101 11.87 12.39 -6.55
N ARG A 102 10.83 13.02 -5.97
CA ARG A 102 10.99 14.22 -5.13
C ARG A 102 11.88 13.98 -3.92
N ASN A 103 11.88 12.76 -3.39
CA ASN A 103 12.76 12.33 -2.30
C ASN A 103 14.15 11.87 -2.78
N GLY A 104 14.52 12.16 -4.04
CA GLY A 104 15.81 11.81 -4.64
C GLY A 104 15.91 10.36 -5.11
N GLY A 105 14.82 9.62 -5.12
CA GLY A 105 14.79 8.21 -5.54
C GLY A 105 14.73 8.03 -7.05
N THR A 106 15.24 6.90 -7.54
CA THR A 106 15.14 6.52 -8.95
C THR A 106 13.93 5.63 -9.18
N VAL A 107 13.16 5.93 -10.23
CA VAL A 107 11.91 5.21 -10.55
C VAL A 107 12.00 4.58 -11.93
N ALA A 108 11.55 3.33 -12.03
CA ALA A 108 11.34 2.64 -13.28
C ALA A 108 9.86 2.33 -13.51
N TYR A 109 9.45 2.39 -14.78
CA TYR A 109 8.09 2.15 -15.21
C TYR A 109 8.09 1.12 -16.36
N ILE A 110 7.46 -0.02 -16.12
CA ILE A 110 7.26 -1.08 -17.11
C ILE A 110 5.83 -0.91 -17.65
N ASP A 111 5.72 -0.23 -18.79
CA ASP A 111 4.47 0.03 -19.49
C ASP A 111 4.17 -1.12 -20.45
N ALA A 112 3.56 -2.18 -19.94
CA ALA A 112 3.09 -3.32 -20.73
C ALA A 112 1.79 -2.99 -21.49
N GLU A 113 1.03 -1.97 -21.07
CA GLU A 113 -0.17 -1.53 -21.80
C GLU A 113 0.14 -0.63 -23.01
N ASN A 114 1.40 -0.15 -23.14
CA ASN A 114 1.82 0.81 -24.17
C ASN A 114 0.93 2.06 -24.20
N ALA A 115 0.50 2.51 -23.01
CA ALA A 115 -0.53 3.53 -22.84
C ALA A 115 -0.07 4.72 -21.98
N MET A 116 1.22 4.82 -21.66
CA MET A 116 1.77 5.92 -20.86
C MET A 116 1.60 7.27 -21.58
N ASP A 117 0.92 8.21 -20.92
CA ASP A 117 0.85 9.62 -21.32
C ASP A 117 1.93 10.43 -20.57
N VAL A 118 2.96 10.84 -21.31
CA VAL A 118 4.10 11.60 -20.78
C VAL A 118 3.70 13.00 -20.32
N GLU A 119 2.77 13.67 -21.00
CA GLU A 119 2.31 15.00 -20.63
C GLU A 119 1.52 14.94 -19.33
N TYR A 120 0.63 13.95 -19.22
CA TYR A 120 -0.11 13.71 -17.99
C TYR A 120 0.83 13.35 -16.83
N ALA A 121 1.80 12.45 -17.02
CA ALA A 121 2.78 12.10 -15.99
C ALA A 121 3.55 13.34 -15.50
N ARG A 122 4.00 14.21 -16.42
CA ARG A 122 4.66 15.48 -16.08
C ARG A 122 3.74 16.39 -15.28
N ALA A 123 2.46 16.50 -15.66
CA ALA A 123 1.48 17.30 -14.94
C ALA A 123 1.22 16.78 -13.51
N LEU A 124 1.35 15.48 -13.27
CA LEU A 124 1.30 14.88 -11.94
C LEU A 124 2.58 15.09 -11.10
N GLY A 125 3.61 15.73 -11.68
CA GLY A 125 4.87 16.04 -11.03
C GLY A 125 5.94 14.96 -11.17
N VAL A 126 5.79 14.02 -12.09
CA VAL A 126 6.83 13.05 -12.44
C VAL A 126 7.93 13.77 -13.23
N ASN A 127 9.18 13.60 -12.83
CA ASN A 127 10.33 13.99 -13.64
C ASN A 127 10.51 12.95 -14.74
N VAL A 128 9.89 13.20 -15.89
CA VAL A 128 9.87 12.28 -17.03
C VAL A 128 11.22 12.12 -17.71
N ASP A 129 12.14 13.09 -17.56
CA ASP A 129 13.47 13.02 -18.17
C ASP A 129 14.37 12.00 -17.45
N GLU A 130 14.11 11.76 -16.17
CA GLU A 130 14.84 10.81 -15.32
C GLU A 130 14.04 9.50 -15.06
N LEU A 131 12.82 9.40 -15.57
CA LEU A 131 12.00 8.20 -15.40
C LEU A 131 12.48 7.10 -16.36
N LEU A 132 12.90 5.95 -15.83
CA LEU A 132 13.28 4.81 -16.65
C LEU A 132 12.03 4.11 -17.20
N LEU A 133 11.71 4.34 -18.47
CA LEU A 133 10.56 3.72 -19.14
C LEU A 133 10.99 2.48 -19.94
N SER A 134 10.24 1.39 -19.81
CA SER A 134 10.37 0.18 -20.64
C SER A 134 9.00 -0.24 -21.16
N GLN A 135 8.91 -0.46 -22.47
CA GLN A 135 7.76 -1.01 -23.16
C GLN A 135 8.13 -2.40 -23.69
N PRO A 136 7.89 -3.47 -22.91
CA PRO A 136 8.31 -4.82 -23.27
C PRO A 136 7.38 -5.44 -24.33
N ASP A 137 7.96 -6.28 -25.18
CA ASP A 137 7.21 -7.09 -26.16
C ASP A 137 6.48 -8.26 -25.51
N THR A 138 7.01 -8.79 -24.40
CA THR A 138 6.47 -9.98 -23.71
C THR A 138 6.43 -9.80 -22.19
N GLY A 139 5.54 -10.54 -21.53
CA GLY A 139 5.42 -10.55 -20.08
C GLY A 139 6.70 -11.00 -19.37
N GLU A 140 7.38 -12.04 -19.90
CA GLU A 140 8.65 -12.52 -19.36
C GLU A 140 9.75 -11.45 -19.47
N GLN A 141 9.83 -10.74 -20.60
CA GLN A 141 10.79 -9.67 -20.80
C GLN A 141 10.53 -8.51 -19.82
N GLY A 142 9.28 -8.06 -19.68
CA GLY A 142 8.93 -6.99 -18.74
C GLY A 142 9.31 -7.33 -17.29
N LEU A 143 9.00 -8.56 -16.85
CA LEU A 143 9.36 -9.03 -15.50
C LEU A 143 10.87 -9.23 -15.33
N ALA A 144 11.59 -9.66 -16.37
CA ALA A 144 13.04 -9.80 -16.34
C ALA A 144 13.76 -8.43 -16.26
N ILE A 145 13.27 -7.42 -16.98
CA ILE A 145 13.76 -6.05 -16.90
C ILE A 145 13.54 -5.51 -15.48
N ALA A 146 12.33 -5.67 -14.93
CA ALA A 146 12.02 -5.27 -13.56
C ALA A 146 12.94 -5.96 -12.54
N ASP A 147 13.15 -7.27 -12.66
CA ASP A 147 14.05 -8.03 -11.78
C ASP A 147 15.50 -7.53 -11.87
N ALA A 148 16.03 -7.32 -13.09
CA ALA A 148 17.39 -6.81 -13.28
C ALA A 148 17.57 -5.41 -12.64
N LEU A 149 16.59 -4.54 -12.84
CA LEU A 149 16.55 -3.20 -12.24
C LEU A 149 16.51 -3.25 -10.72
N ILE A 150 15.67 -4.09 -10.11
CA ILE A 150 15.63 -4.28 -8.66
C ILE A 150 16.97 -4.83 -8.15
N VAL A 151 17.51 -5.88 -8.78
CA VAL A 151 18.76 -6.55 -8.36
C VAL A 151 19.96 -5.60 -8.40
N SER A 152 19.94 -4.59 -9.26
CA SER A 152 20.99 -3.56 -9.31
C SER A 152 21.13 -2.78 -8.01
N GLY A 153 20.07 -2.70 -7.20
CA GLY A 153 20.02 -1.88 -5.99
C GLY A 153 19.95 -0.37 -6.23
N ALA A 154 19.83 0.07 -7.49
CA ALA A 154 19.78 1.48 -7.86
C ALA A 154 18.35 2.03 -8.01
N ILE A 155 17.31 1.21 -7.81
CA ILE A 155 15.91 1.60 -8.02
C ILE A 155 15.15 1.62 -6.71
N ASP A 156 14.54 2.77 -6.39
CA ASP A 156 13.71 2.96 -5.21
C ASP A 156 12.27 2.50 -5.44
N MET A 157 11.76 2.65 -6.67
CA MET A 157 10.41 2.21 -7.03
C MET A 157 10.36 1.66 -8.46
N VAL A 158 9.63 0.55 -8.62
CA VAL A 158 9.27 0.03 -9.94
C VAL A 158 7.75 -0.08 -10.04
N VAL A 159 7.17 0.44 -11.12
CA VAL A 159 5.76 0.30 -11.46
C VAL A 159 5.63 -0.65 -12.64
N ILE A 160 4.71 -1.59 -12.56
CA ILE A 160 4.36 -2.51 -13.66
C ILE A 160 2.90 -2.26 -14.03
N ASP A 161 2.67 -1.63 -15.18
CA ASP A 161 1.34 -1.29 -15.71
C ASP A 161 1.08 -2.00 -17.05
N SER A 162 0.31 -3.07 -17.10
CA SER A 162 -0.34 -3.78 -15.99
C SER A 162 -0.10 -5.27 -16.06
N VAL A 163 -0.39 -5.96 -14.96
CA VAL A 163 -0.33 -7.43 -14.88
C VAL A 163 -1.20 -8.08 -15.95
N ALA A 164 -2.33 -7.47 -16.31
CA ALA A 164 -3.22 -8.00 -17.33
C ALA A 164 -2.55 -8.03 -18.72
N ALA A 165 -1.68 -7.07 -19.00
CA ALA A 165 -0.96 -6.92 -20.26
C ALA A 165 0.40 -7.64 -20.30
N LEU A 166 0.83 -8.30 -19.22
CA LEU A 166 2.00 -9.18 -19.23
C LEU A 166 1.66 -10.50 -19.95
N THR A 167 1.58 -10.44 -21.27
CA THR A 167 1.23 -11.58 -22.13
C THR A 167 2.45 -12.48 -22.32
N PRO A 168 2.37 -13.77 -21.97
CA PRO A 168 3.49 -14.69 -22.16
C PRO A 168 3.93 -14.80 -23.63
N LYS A 169 5.22 -14.97 -23.87
CA LYS A 169 5.75 -15.12 -25.23
C LYS A 169 5.02 -16.18 -26.06
N ALA A 170 4.77 -17.34 -25.47
CA ALA A 170 4.09 -18.43 -26.18
C ALA A 170 2.64 -18.12 -26.56
N GLU A 171 2.00 -17.15 -25.91
CA GLU A 171 0.66 -16.66 -26.28
C GLU A 171 0.73 -15.64 -27.41
N ILE A 172 1.77 -14.81 -27.45
CA ILE A 172 2.03 -13.85 -28.54
C ILE A 172 2.42 -14.57 -29.83
N ASP A 173 3.28 -15.58 -29.74
CA ASP A 173 3.76 -16.37 -30.88
C ASP A 173 2.70 -17.38 -31.39
N GLY A 174 1.64 -17.63 -30.60
CA GLY A 174 0.56 -18.57 -30.92
C GLY A 174 -0.53 -17.98 -31.80
N GLU A 175 -1.48 -18.81 -32.24
CA GLU A 175 -2.64 -18.36 -33.00
C GLU A 175 -3.80 -17.96 -32.09
N ILE A 176 -4.63 -17.01 -32.53
CA ILE A 176 -5.85 -16.64 -31.81
C ILE A 176 -6.78 -17.86 -31.72
N GLY A 177 -7.00 -18.34 -30.50
CA GLY A 177 -7.80 -19.53 -30.22
C GLY A 177 -7.00 -20.69 -29.61
N ASP A 178 -5.67 -20.59 -29.59
CA ASP A 178 -4.82 -21.54 -28.89
C ASP A 178 -5.06 -21.53 -27.38
N SER A 179 -5.02 -22.71 -26.78
CA SER A 179 -5.25 -22.88 -25.34
C SER A 179 -3.97 -22.59 -24.55
N THR A 180 -3.89 -21.40 -23.94
CA THR A 180 -2.77 -20.97 -23.08
C THR A 180 -3.14 -20.91 -21.59
N VAL A 181 -3.99 -21.85 -21.14
CA VAL A 181 -4.59 -21.80 -19.79
C VAL A 181 -3.52 -21.78 -18.69
N GLY A 182 -3.49 -20.69 -17.93
CA GLY A 182 -2.69 -20.56 -16.71
C GLY A 182 -1.21 -20.24 -16.92
N LEU A 183 -0.77 -19.97 -18.16
CA LEU A 183 0.62 -19.65 -18.46
C LEU A 183 1.07 -18.36 -17.74
N GLN A 184 0.28 -17.29 -17.85
CA GLN A 184 0.52 -16.03 -17.15
C GLN A 184 0.59 -16.21 -15.62
N ALA A 185 -0.28 -17.04 -15.03
CA ALA A 185 -0.27 -17.31 -13.59
C ALA A 185 1.00 -18.02 -13.11
N ARG A 186 1.53 -18.95 -13.92
CA ARG A 186 2.78 -19.65 -13.63
C ARG A 186 3.98 -18.71 -13.75
N MET A 187 4.03 -17.90 -14.81
CA MET A 187 5.04 -16.87 -15.02
C MET A 187 5.10 -15.90 -13.83
N MET A 188 3.95 -15.32 -13.44
CA MET A 188 3.86 -14.43 -12.29
C MET A 188 4.32 -15.10 -10.99
N SER A 189 3.93 -16.36 -10.77
CA SER A 189 4.34 -17.12 -9.58
C SER A 189 5.86 -17.33 -9.50
N GLN A 190 6.50 -17.59 -10.65
CA GLN A 190 7.95 -17.75 -10.74
C GLN A 190 8.67 -16.42 -10.53
N ALA A 191 8.23 -15.36 -11.22
CA ALA A 191 8.82 -14.03 -11.12
C ALA A 191 8.73 -13.48 -9.68
N LEU A 192 7.55 -13.51 -9.06
CA LEU A 192 7.37 -13.02 -7.69
C LEU A 192 8.19 -13.79 -6.66
N ARG A 193 8.34 -15.11 -6.84
CA ARG A 193 9.19 -15.95 -5.96
C ARG A 193 10.67 -15.55 -6.06
N LYS A 194 11.14 -15.17 -7.26
CA LYS A 194 12.51 -14.72 -7.49
C LYS A 194 12.72 -13.30 -6.94
N MET A 195 11.82 -12.38 -7.29
CA MET A 195 11.96 -10.96 -7.02
C MET A 195 11.74 -10.61 -5.54
N SER A 196 10.89 -11.34 -4.80
CA SER A 196 10.51 -10.95 -3.43
C SER A 196 11.70 -10.80 -2.47
N GLY A 197 12.73 -11.64 -2.63
CA GLY A 197 13.95 -11.54 -1.82
C GLY A 197 14.79 -10.32 -2.18
N SER A 198 14.95 -10.06 -3.49
CA SER A 198 15.67 -8.89 -3.99
C SER A 198 14.99 -7.59 -3.60
N ILE A 199 13.67 -7.49 -3.79
CA ILE A 199 12.82 -6.36 -3.39
C ILE A 199 13.05 -5.99 -1.92
N LEU A 200 13.01 -6.97 -1.01
CA LEU A 200 13.24 -6.73 0.41
C LEU A 200 14.68 -6.26 0.68
N LYS A 201 15.66 -6.89 0.03
CA LYS A 201 17.09 -6.61 0.24
C LYS A 201 17.47 -5.21 -0.24
N THR A 202 16.91 -4.74 -1.35
CA THR A 202 17.25 -3.45 -1.95
C THR A 202 16.37 -2.31 -1.45
N GLY A 203 15.29 -2.60 -0.73
CA GLY A 203 14.35 -1.57 -0.29
C GLY A 203 13.45 -1.05 -1.41
N THR A 204 13.50 -1.62 -2.62
CA THR A 204 12.68 -1.20 -3.75
C THR A 204 11.20 -1.42 -3.47
N THR A 205 10.35 -0.41 -3.72
CA THR A 205 8.89 -0.57 -3.72
C THR A 205 8.43 -1.06 -5.08
N ALA A 206 7.79 -2.23 -5.17
CA ALA A 206 7.28 -2.77 -6.42
C ALA A 206 5.76 -2.64 -6.50
N ILE A 207 5.26 -1.75 -7.36
CA ILE A 207 3.83 -1.53 -7.59
C ILE A 207 3.39 -2.32 -8.82
N PHE A 208 2.43 -3.21 -8.64
CA PHE A 208 1.75 -3.89 -9.74
C PHE A 208 0.36 -3.30 -9.92
N ILE A 209 0.10 -2.73 -11.08
CA ILE A 209 -1.26 -2.31 -11.48
C ILE A 209 -1.97 -3.51 -12.06
N ASN A 210 -3.24 -3.67 -11.73
CA ASN A 210 -4.04 -4.78 -12.20
C ASN A 210 -5.46 -4.35 -12.53
N GLN A 211 -6.10 -5.09 -13.42
CA GLN A 211 -7.48 -4.87 -13.81
C GLN A 211 -8.40 -5.88 -13.12
N LEU A 212 -9.69 -5.55 -13.02
CA LEU A 212 -10.69 -6.51 -12.62
C LEU A 212 -11.14 -7.35 -13.82
N ARG A 213 -11.45 -8.62 -13.56
CA ARG A 213 -12.12 -9.56 -14.45
C ARG A 213 -13.22 -10.26 -13.66
N GLU A 214 -14.21 -10.80 -14.35
CA GLU A 214 -15.25 -11.61 -13.71
C GLU A 214 -14.97 -13.09 -13.90
N LYS A 215 -15.20 -13.88 -12.85
CA LYS A 215 -15.21 -15.34 -12.95
C LYS A 215 -16.59 -15.82 -13.37
N ILE A 216 -16.65 -16.41 -14.56
CA ILE A 216 -17.86 -17.05 -15.09
C ILE A 216 -18.29 -18.19 -14.16
N GLY A 217 -19.58 -18.28 -13.86
CA GLY A 217 -20.18 -19.38 -13.10
C GLY A 217 -20.30 -19.16 -11.59
N ILE A 218 -19.95 -17.97 -11.06
CA ILE A 218 -20.20 -17.62 -9.65
C ILE A 218 -21.62 -17.05 -9.53
N MET A 219 -22.54 -17.82 -8.94
CA MET A 219 -23.93 -17.39 -8.67
C MET A 219 -24.12 -16.73 -7.29
N PHE A 220 -23.18 -16.92 -6.36
CA PHE A 220 -23.23 -16.35 -5.00
C PHE A 220 -21.86 -15.79 -4.60
N GLY A 221 -21.82 -14.59 -4.02
CA GLY A 221 -20.60 -13.91 -3.60
C GLY A 221 -20.08 -12.89 -4.62
N ASN A 222 -18.85 -12.39 -4.42
CA ASN A 222 -18.22 -11.45 -5.36
C ASN A 222 -17.61 -12.21 -6.56
N PRO A 223 -18.06 -12.00 -7.80
CA PRO A 223 -17.51 -12.66 -8.99
C PRO A 223 -16.16 -12.08 -9.44
N GLU A 224 -15.78 -10.91 -8.91
CA GLU A 224 -14.59 -10.19 -9.36
C GLU A 224 -13.28 -10.89 -8.95
N THR A 225 -12.32 -10.85 -9.86
CA THR A 225 -11.00 -11.40 -9.69
C THR A 225 -9.94 -10.56 -10.40
N THR A 226 -8.67 -10.87 -10.15
CA THR A 226 -7.55 -10.17 -10.80
C THR A 226 -6.74 -11.16 -11.66
N PRO A 227 -6.30 -10.77 -12.87
CA PRO A 227 -5.37 -11.53 -13.72
C PRO A 227 -4.03 -11.87 -13.03
N GLY A 228 -3.24 -12.75 -13.64
CA GLY A 228 -1.92 -13.17 -13.12
C GLY A 228 -1.97 -14.24 -12.01
N GLY A 229 -3.12 -14.86 -11.77
CA GLY A 229 -3.29 -15.93 -10.78
C GLY A 229 -3.34 -15.42 -9.34
N ARG A 230 -3.02 -16.30 -8.37
CA ARG A 230 -3.14 -15.98 -6.93
C ARG A 230 -1.85 -15.46 -6.29
N ALA A 231 -0.70 -15.64 -6.94
CA ALA A 231 0.60 -15.36 -6.33
C ALA A 231 0.71 -13.90 -5.86
N LEU A 232 0.37 -12.94 -6.73
CA LEU A 232 0.44 -11.52 -6.39
C LEU A 232 -0.35 -11.19 -5.12
N LYS A 233 -1.57 -11.72 -4.98
CA LYS A 233 -2.39 -11.52 -3.77
C LYS A 233 -1.69 -11.96 -2.48
N PHE A 234 -0.86 -13.00 -2.51
CA PHE A 234 -0.13 -13.50 -1.34
C PHE A 234 1.15 -12.70 -1.07
N TYR A 235 1.92 -12.41 -2.12
CA TYR A 235 3.17 -11.67 -2.04
C TYR A 235 2.98 -10.19 -1.70
N SER A 236 1.89 -9.56 -2.17
CA SER A 236 1.63 -8.15 -1.85
C SER A 236 1.49 -7.93 -0.35
N SER A 237 2.18 -6.92 0.17
CA SER A 237 2.02 -6.44 1.55
C SER A 237 0.84 -5.50 1.68
N VAL A 238 0.62 -4.68 0.66
CA VAL A 238 -0.53 -3.77 0.56
C VAL A 238 -1.31 -4.10 -0.71
N ARG A 239 -2.64 -4.11 -0.62
CA ARG A 239 -3.53 -4.20 -1.79
C ARG A 239 -4.55 -3.08 -1.70
N LEU A 240 -4.71 -2.35 -2.79
CA LEU A 240 -5.63 -1.22 -2.91
C LEU A 240 -6.69 -1.54 -3.97
N ASP A 241 -7.96 -1.46 -3.59
CA ASP A 241 -9.12 -1.54 -4.50
C ASP A 241 -9.57 -0.11 -4.81
N VAL A 242 -9.37 0.33 -6.05
CA VAL A 242 -9.57 1.70 -6.51
C VAL A 242 -10.78 1.75 -7.44
N ARG A 243 -11.81 2.51 -7.07
CA ARG A 243 -13.07 2.60 -7.82
C ARG A 243 -13.54 4.03 -7.98
N ARG A 244 -14.02 4.37 -9.17
CA ARG A 244 -14.75 5.63 -9.38
C ARG A 244 -16.10 5.56 -8.65
N LYS A 245 -16.36 6.54 -7.79
CA LYS A 245 -17.61 6.71 -7.05
C LYS A 245 -18.56 7.68 -7.76
N GLY A 246 -18.03 8.73 -8.39
CA GLY A 246 -18.83 9.74 -9.07
C GLY A 246 -18.01 10.70 -9.92
N ALA A 247 -18.70 11.66 -10.54
CA ALA A 247 -18.11 12.78 -11.25
C ALA A 247 -18.03 14.02 -10.35
N ILE A 248 -17.02 14.87 -10.57
CA ILE A 248 -16.91 16.18 -9.95
C ILE A 248 -17.41 17.22 -10.96
N GLU A 249 -18.47 17.93 -10.60
CA GLU A 249 -19.05 18.98 -11.44
C GLU A 249 -18.29 20.31 -11.30
N PRO A 250 -18.20 21.12 -12.36
CA PRO A 250 -17.52 22.42 -12.31
C PRO A 250 -18.25 23.41 -11.39
N GLY A 251 -17.48 24.13 -10.57
CA GLY A 251 -17.99 25.25 -9.79
C GLY A 251 -18.22 26.50 -10.64
N LYS A 252 -18.77 27.58 -10.05
CA LYS A 252 -18.94 28.86 -10.76
C LYS A 252 -17.62 29.42 -11.32
N ALA A 253 -16.50 29.18 -10.63
CA ALA A 253 -15.18 29.67 -11.01
C ALA A 253 -14.46 28.81 -12.05
N ASP A 254 -15.02 27.63 -12.39
CA ASP A 254 -14.48 26.73 -13.43
C ASP A 254 -15.25 26.86 -14.76
N LYS A 255 -16.31 27.69 -14.77
CA LYS A 255 -17.14 27.97 -15.94
C LYS A 255 -16.61 29.08 -16.83
N ASP A 256 -15.60 29.82 -16.36
CA ASP A 256 -15.01 30.94 -17.10
C ASP A 256 -14.08 30.48 -18.24
N ASP A 257 -13.60 29.24 -18.21
CA ASP A 257 -12.61 28.71 -19.17
C ASP A 257 -13.25 27.98 -20.39
N ASP A 258 -14.43 27.37 -20.24
CA ASP A 258 -15.24 26.81 -21.36
C ASP A 258 -16.63 26.40 -20.83
N GLU A 259 -17.71 27.03 -21.33
CA GLU A 259 -19.10 26.75 -20.91
C GLU A 259 -19.55 25.30 -21.18
N ASN A 260 -18.76 24.50 -21.90
CA ASN A 260 -19.08 23.11 -22.25
C ASN A 260 -18.47 22.03 -21.34
N ILE A 261 -17.65 22.39 -20.34
CA ILE A 261 -17.07 21.38 -19.44
C ILE A 261 -18.15 20.85 -18.50
N LYS A 262 -18.58 19.61 -18.70
CA LYS A 262 -19.60 18.94 -17.87
C LYS A 262 -19.02 18.27 -16.62
N THR A 263 -17.71 18.00 -16.59
CA THR A 263 -17.05 17.28 -15.50
C THR A 263 -15.59 17.69 -15.44
N ILE A 264 -15.10 18.03 -14.26
CA ILE A 264 -13.72 18.48 -14.02
C ILE A 264 -12.84 17.41 -13.36
N GLY A 265 -13.44 16.29 -12.96
CA GLY A 265 -12.71 15.19 -12.35
C GLY A 265 -13.60 14.05 -11.89
N ASN A 266 -13.00 13.10 -11.18
CA ASN A 266 -13.65 11.94 -10.61
C ASN A 266 -13.51 11.92 -9.09
N LEU A 267 -14.60 11.63 -8.40
CA LEU A 267 -14.53 11.22 -7.00
C LEU A 267 -14.20 9.73 -6.97
N THR A 268 -13.06 9.38 -6.38
CA THR A 268 -12.53 8.02 -6.37
C THR A 268 -12.48 7.49 -4.94
N LYS A 269 -13.03 6.29 -4.75
CA LYS A 269 -12.95 5.54 -3.50
C LYS A 269 -11.78 4.57 -3.56
N ILE A 270 -10.94 4.57 -2.53
CA ILE A 270 -9.81 3.65 -2.38
C ILE A 270 -10.00 2.85 -1.10
N LYS A 271 -9.97 1.52 -1.20
CA LYS A 271 -10.05 0.62 -0.06
C LYS A 271 -8.75 -0.14 0.13
N VAL A 272 -8.21 -0.13 1.35
CA VAL A 272 -7.03 -0.92 1.73
C VAL A 272 -7.46 -2.35 2.04
N VAL A 273 -7.65 -3.19 1.02
CA VAL A 273 -8.17 -4.57 1.19
C VAL A 273 -7.16 -5.53 1.80
N LYS A 274 -5.88 -5.16 1.83
CA LYS A 274 -4.83 -5.89 2.53
C LYS A 274 -3.78 -4.90 3.02
N ASN A 275 -3.35 -5.06 4.26
CA ASN A 275 -2.25 -4.31 4.85
C ASN A 275 -1.50 -5.24 5.82
N LYS A 276 -0.19 -5.46 5.58
CA LYS A 276 0.69 -6.26 6.44
C LYS A 276 1.54 -5.41 7.41
N VAL A 277 1.44 -4.09 7.31
CA VAL A 277 2.29 -3.14 8.06
C VAL A 277 1.49 -2.26 9.02
N ALA A 278 0.17 -2.16 8.82
CA ALA A 278 -0.77 -1.58 9.77
C ALA A 278 -2.18 -2.22 9.61
N ALA A 279 -3.17 -1.67 10.30
CA ALA A 279 -4.55 -2.13 10.23
C ALA A 279 -5.11 -2.06 8.78
N PRO A 280 -5.70 -3.14 8.25
CA PRO A 280 -6.34 -3.15 6.93
C PRO A 280 -7.78 -2.59 6.98
N PHE A 281 -8.43 -2.57 5.81
CA PHE A 281 -9.85 -2.30 5.58
C PHE A 281 -10.33 -0.86 5.77
N LYS A 282 -9.42 0.09 5.99
CA LYS A 282 -9.74 1.52 5.88
C LYS A 282 -10.15 1.87 4.45
N GLU A 283 -11.09 2.80 4.33
CA GLU A 283 -11.62 3.32 3.08
C GLU A 283 -11.50 4.84 3.08
N ILE A 284 -11.08 5.40 1.96
CA ILE A 284 -10.92 6.84 1.79
C ILE A 284 -11.49 7.29 0.44
N GLU A 285 -11.83 8.56 0.35
CA GLU A 285 -12.32 9.20 -0.86
C GLU A 285 -11.41 10.36 -1.24
N VAL A 286 -10.97 10.34 -2.49
CA VAL A 286 -10.04 11.29 -3.10
C VAL A 286 -10.68 11.92 -4.33
N GLU A 287 -10.36 13.19 -4.55
CA GLU A 287 -10.78 13.94 -5.73
C GLU A 287 -9.64 13.87 -6.75
N ILE A 288 -9.87 13.23 -7.90
CA ILE A 288 -8.91 13.18 -9.01
C ILE A 288 -9.38 14.16 -10.09
N LEU A 289 -8.71 15.29 -10.21
CA LEU A 289 -8.98 16.32 -11.21
C LEU A 289 -8.28 15.99 -12.53
N PHE A 290 -8.97 16.19 -13.65
CA PHE A 290 -8.38 15.94 -14.97
C PHE A 290 -7.19 16.88 -15.22
N GLY A 291 -6.09 16.32 -15.76
CA GLY A 291 -4.84 17.05 -16.00
C GLY A 291 -4.06 17.48 -14.75
N LYS A 292 -4.61 17.37 -13.53
CA LYS A 292 -3.94 17.79 -12.28
C LYS A 292 -3.68 16.65 -11.30
N GLY A 293 -4.48 15.58 -11.37
CA GLY A 293 -4.37 14.44 -10.46
C GLY A 293 -5.10 14.65 -9.13
N ILE A 294 -4.58 14.03 -8.07
CA ILE A 294 -5.17 14.06 -6.73
C ILE A 294 -5.08 15.47 -6.14
N SER A 295 -6.21 15.98 -5.65
CA SER A 295 -6.29 17.27 -4.94
C SER A 295 -5.70 17.17 -3.54
N LYS A 296 -4.37 17.31 -3.42
CA LYS A 296 -3.63 17.22 -2.14
C LYS A 296 -4.12 18.25 -1.11
N THR A 297 -4.29 19.51 -1.54
CA THR A 297 -4.79 20.60 -0.69
C THR A 297 -6.22 20.32 -0.22
N GLY A 298 -7.07 19.80 -1.12
CA GLY A 298 -8.44 19.41 -0.78
C GLY A 298 -8.48 18.30 0.27
N GLU A 299 -7.59 17.30 0.16
CA GLU A 299 -7.46 16.24 1.17
C GLU A 299 -6.99 16.77 2.53
N MET A 300 -5.98 17.65 2.52
CA MET A 300 -5.46 18.28 3.73
C MET A 300 -6.54 19.08 4.46
N ILE A 301 -7.34 19.88 3.75
CA ILE A 301 -8.44 20.63 4.35
C ILE A 301 -9.47 19.70 5.00
N ASP A 302 -9.85 18.60 4.33
CA ASP A 302 -10.82 17.66 4.90
C ASP A 302 -10.30 17.03 6.21
N LEU A 303 -9.02 16.66 6.26
CA LEU A 303 -8.38 16.09 7.46
C LEU A 303 -8.17 17.15 8.56
N ALA A 304 -7.83 18.38 8.19
CA ALA A 304 -7.66 19.48 9.13
C ALA A 304 -8.99 19.85 9.80
N VAL A 305 -10.11 19.77 9.08
CA VAL A 305 -11.45 19.96 9.64
C VAL A 305 -11.83 18.81 10.58
N ASP A 306 -11.50 17.57 10.25
CA ASP A 306 -11.76 16.41 11.11
C ASP A 306 -10.99 16.46 12.45
N LYS A 307 -9.87 17.20 12.50
CA LYS A 307 -9.04 17.40 13.70
C LYS A 307 -9.21 18.76 14.36
N ASP A 308 -10.22 19.54 13.97
CA ASP A 308 -10.47 20.88 14.48
C ASP A 308 -9.28 21.86 14.31
N ILE A 309 -8.34 21.56 13.40
CA ILE A 309 -7.22 22.44 13.01
C ILE A 309 -7.78 23.60 12.18
N ILE A 310 -8.64 23.30 11.21
CA ILE A 310 -9.43 24.29 10.47
C ILE A 310 -10.87 24.22 10.98
N ASN A 311 -11.38 25.36 11.44
CA ASN A 311 -12.75 25.47 11.92
C ASN A 311 -13.71 25.72 10.75
N LYS A 312 -14.76 24.89 10.63
CA LYS A 312 -15.80 25.04 9.61
C LYS A 312 -17.12 25.47 10.24
N SER A 313 -17.59 26.67 9.87
CA SER A 313 -18.90 27.22 10.27
C SER A 313 -19.81 27.38 9.07
N GLY A 314 -20.68 26.39 8.84
CA GLY A 314 -21.53 26.32 7.65
C GLY A 314 -20.68 26.16 6.38
N SER A 315 -20.67 27.18 5.51
CA SER A 315 -19.83 27.21 4.30
C SER A 315 -18.50 27.95 4.50
N TRP A 316 -18.27 28.58 5.66
CA TRP A 316 -17.05 29.33 5.95
C TRP A 316 -16.00 28.49 6.65
N PHE A 317 -14.74 28.70 6.29
CA PHE A 317 -13.56 28.07 6.90
C PHE A 317 -12.72 29.15 7.58
N ALA A 318 -12.16 28.81 8.74
CA ALA A 318 -11.28 29.68 9.51
C ALA A 318 -10.09 28.91 10.08
N TYR A 319 -8.91 29.53 10.08
CA TYR A 319 -7.69 28.99 10.67
C TYR A 319 -7.18 29.99 11.71
N GLN A 320 -6.91 29.52 12.94
CA GLN A 320 -6.48 30.37 14.07
C GLN A 320 -7.36 31.62 14.31
N GLY A 321 -8.66 31.54 14.00
CA GLY A 321 -9.60 32.64 14.14
C GLY A 321 -9.69 33.59 12.92
N GLU A 322 -8.78 33.48 11.95
CA GLU A 322 -8.84 34.21 10.68
C GLU A 322 -9.72 33.48 9.67
N LYS A 323 -10.61 34.19 8.97
CA LYS A 323 -11.43 33.60 7.89
C LYS A 323 -10.59 33.42 6.64
N ILE A 324 -10.38 32.17 6.23
CA ILE A 324 -9.55 31.80 5.07
C ILE A 324 -10.37 31.59 3.78
N GLY A 325 -11.69 31.46 3.87
CA GLY A 325 -12.54 31.41 2.68
C GLY A 325 -13.93 30.83 2.89
N GLN A 326 -14.78 31.01 1.88
CA GLN A 326 -16.11 30.40 1.79
C GLN A 326 -16.11 29.29 0.73
N GLY A 327 -16.40 28.06 1.13
CA GLY A 327 -16.40 26.87 0.27
C GLY A 327 -15.00 26.30 0.05
N LYS A 328 -14.90 24.96 -0.01
CA LYS A 328 -13.62 24.22 -0.09
C LYS A 328 -12.76 24.65 -1.26
N VAL A 329 -13.34 24.86 -2.45
CA VAL A 329 -12.61 25.28 -3.66
C VAL A 329 -11.89 26.61 -3.48
N ASN A 330 -12.51 27.58 -2.80
CA ASN A 330 -11.87 28.88 -2.57
C ASN A 330 -10.77 28.78 -1.52
N VAL A 331 -10.93 27.91 -0.52
CA VAL A 331 -9.89 27.66 0.49
C VAL A 331 -8.69 26.95 -0.13
N VAL A 332 -8.91 26.02 -1.08
CA VAL A 332 -7.83 25.41 -1.87
C VAL A 332 -7.04 26.50 -2.60
N LYS A 333 -7.72 27.38 -3.34
CA LYS A 333 -7.06 28.50 -4.05
C LYS A 333 -6.32 29.43 -3.09
N TYR A 334 -6.89 29.70 -1.92
CA TYR A 334 -6.26 30.54 -0.89
C TYR A 334 -4.96 29.93 -0.34
N LEU A 335 -4.95 28.62 -0.09
CA LEU A 335 -3.79 27.90 0.46
C LEU A 335 -2.73 27.56 -0.60
N GLU A 336 -3.11 27.49 -1.88
CA GLU A 336 -2.19 27.28 -3.01
C GLU A 336 -1.50 28.57 -3.48
N ASP A 337 -1.87 29.72 -2.92
CA ASP A 337 -1.19 30.99 -3.20
C ASP A 337 0.26 30.93 -2.67
N PRO A 338 1.28 31.22 -3.51
CA PRO A 338 2.68 31.25 -3.09
C PRO A 338 2.94 32.12 -1.85
N GLU A 339 2.19 33.22 -1.66
CA GLU A 339 2.30 34.09 -0.48
C GLU A 339 1.79 33.45 0.82
N ARG A 340 1.20 32.26 0.75
CA ARG A 340 0.62 31.51 1.87
C ARG A 340 1.29 30.16 2.11
N THR A 341 2.44 29.93 1.47
CA THR A 341 3.23 28.68 1.61
C THR A 341 3.52 28.34 3.08
N ASP A 342 3.82 29.31 3.92
CA ASP A 342 4.10 29.08 5.35
C ASP A 342 2.86 28.53 6.09
N MET A 343 1.67 29.12 5.84
CA MET A 343 0.41 28.66 6.42
C MET A 343 0.04 27.27 5.90
N TYR A 344 0.27 27.00 4.61
CA TYR A 344 0.06 25.67 4.02
C TYR A 344 0.91 24.62 4.76
N ASN A 345 2.22 24.88 4.90
CA ASN A 345 3.14 23.95 5.55
C ASN A 345 2.80 23.75 7.03
N GLU A 346 2.44 24.82 7.74
CA GLU A 346 2.02 24.73 9.14
C GLU A 346 0.79 23.83 9.31
N ILE A 347 -0.25 24.02 8.48
CA ILE A 347 -1.45 23.17 8.51
C ILE A 347 -1.08 21.73 8.15
N TYR A 348 -0.26 21.54 7.11
CA TYR A 348 0.18 20.22 6.66
C TYR A 348 0.90 19.45 7.78
N ASP A 349 1.84 20.11 8.47
CA ASP A 349 2.60 19.51 9.57
C ASP A 349 1.71 19.18 10.77
N GLN A 350 0.76 20.06 11.13
CA GLN A 350 -0.21 19.79 12.19
C GLN A 350 -1.10 18.58 11.86
N VAL A 351 -1.58 18.49 10.62
CA VAL A 351 -2.38 17.33 10.15
C VAL A 351 -1.54 16.06 10.19
N ARG A 352 -0.30 16.11 9.69
CA ARG A 352 0.60 14.96 9.69
C ARG A 352 0.90 14.47 11.11
N ALA A 353 1.20 15.38 12.03
CA ALA A 353 1.43 15.04 13.43
C ALA A 353 0.20 14.38 14.08
N ALA A 354 -1.00 14.88 13.78
CA ALA A 354 -2.26 14.39 14.35
C ALA A 354 -2.67 12.98 13.88
N TYR A 355 -2.22 12.52 12.71
CA TYR A 355 -2.61 11.22 12.15
C TYR A 355 -1.48 10.23 11.96
N ILE A 356 -0.29 10.68 11.55
CA ILE A 356 0.82 9.81 11.17
C ILE A 356 1.78 9.66 12.35
N ASP A 357 2.28 10.75 12.92
CA ASP A 357 3.32 10.64 13.97
C ASP A 357 2.76 10.13 15.30
N ALA A 358 1.53 10.52 15.67
CA ALA A 358 0.82 9.97 16.82
C ALA A 358 0.59 8.43 16.73
N SER A 359 0.61 7.86 15.52
CA SER A 359 0.46 6.42 15.31
C SER A 359 1.77 5.63 15.38
N VAL A 360 2.92 6.33 15.23
CA VAL A 360 4.27 5.73 15.26
C VAL A 360 4.78 5.55 16.70
N ASP A 361 4.29 6.34 17.65
CA ASP A 361 4.65 6.25 19.08
C ASP A 361 3.78 5.24 19.88
N GLY A 362 2.86 4.53 19.23
CA GLY A 362 1.92 3.57 19.86
C GLY A 362 2.50 2.23 20.30
N THR A 363 3.75 2.16 20.77
CA THR A 363 4.34 0.96 21.41
C THR A 363 4.71 1.17 22.87
N ASN A 364 3.88 1.93 23.59
CA ASN A 364 3.76 1.85 25.05
C ASN A 364 2.27 1.95 25.42
N MET A 365 1.51 0.90 25.12
CA MET A 365 0.39 0.57 26.02
C MET A 365 1.00 -0.21 27.16
N GLU A 366 1.23 0.47 28.28
CA GLU A 366 1.30 -0.20 29.58
C GLU A 366 0.03 -1.04 29.70
N ILE A 367 0.20 -2.34 29.81
CA ILE A 367 -0.87 -3.24 30.22
C ILE A 367 -1.12 -2.87 31.67
N ASP A 368 -2.21 -2.17 31.93
CA ASP A 368 -2.71 -1.92 33.28
C ASP A 368 -3.10 -3.27 33.89
N GLU A 369 -2.17 -3.87 34.64
CA GLU A 369 -2.40 -5.07 35.46
C GLU A 369 -3.25 -4.71 36.68
N THR A 370 -4.47 -4.20 36.50
CA THR A 370 -5.41 -4.04 37.61
C THR A 370 -6.88 -4.10 37.18
N SER A 371 -7.33 -5.26 36.71
CA SER A 371 -8.70 -5.75 36.95
C SER A 371 -8.91 -7.12 36.30
N VAL A 372 -8.52 -8.18 37.01
CA VAL A 372 -9.20 -9.47 36.87
C VAL A 372 -9.77 -9.78 38.25
N GLU A 373 -10.93 -9.19 38.53
CA GLU A 373 -11.82 -9.76 39.54
C GLU A 373 -12.29 -11.11 39.00
N THR A 374 -11.94 -12.16 39.75
CA THR A 374 -12.49 -13.50 39.62
C THR A 374 -13.96 -13.43 39.97
N ASP A 375 -14.83 -13.70 39.01
CA ASP A 375 -16.24 -13.97 39.28
C ASP A 375 -16.55 -15.42 38.88
N ASP A 376 -17.16 -16.10 39.83
CA ASP A 376 -17.40 -17.53 39.92
C ASP A 376 -18.18 -18.07 38.71
N THR A 377 -17.71 -19.19 38.13
CA THR A 377 -18.54 -20.03 37.27
C THR A 377 -19.05 -21.22 38.06
N ASP A 378 -20.36 -21.19 38.31
CA ASP A 378 -21.19 -22.22 38.91
C ASP A 378 -20.89 -23.65 38.44
N GLU A 379 -20.75 -24.53 39.42
CA GLU A 379 -20.82 -25.98 39.28
C GLU A 379 -22.22 -26.40 38.79
N ILE A 380 -22.29 -26.93 37.57
CA ILE A 380 -23.46 -27.68 37.11
C ILE A 380 -23.27 -29.13 37.56
N ALA A 381 -23.82 -29.47 38.72
CA ALA A 381 -24.01 -30.85 39.15
C ALA A 381 -25.09 -31.51 38.28
N LEU A 382 -24.72 -32.59 37.58
CA LEU A 382 -25.67 -33.53 36.98
C LEU A 382 -25.61 -34.81 37.81
N ASP A 383 -26.61 -34.96 38.68
CA ASP A 383 -26.90 -36.18 39.43
C ASP A 383 -27.15 -37.34 38.46
N ILE A 384 -26.44 -38.45 38.68
CA ILE A 384 -26.78 -39.76 38.15
C ILE A 384 -27.01 -40.65 39.40
N GLU A 385 -28.28 -40.91 39.71
CA GLU A 385 -28.67 -41.97 40.65
C GLU A 385 -28.44 -43.36 40.01
N GLU A 386 -28.20 -44.35 40.88
CA GLU A 386 -27.73 -45.72 40.65
C GLU A 386 -28.37 -46.53 39.50
#